data_AF-A0A938TV57-F1
#
_entry.id   AF-A0A938TV57-F1
#
_cell.length_a   1.000
_cell.length_b   1.000
_cell.length_c   1.000
_cell.angle_alpha   90.00
_cell.angle_beta   90.00
_cell.angle_gamma   90.00
#
_symmetry.space_group_name_H-M   'P 1'
#
loop_
_entity.id
_entity.type
_entity.pdbx_description
1 polymer ?
#
loop_
_entity_poly.entity_id
_entity_poly.type
_entity_poly.pdbx_seq_one_letter_code
_entity_poly.pdbx_strand_id
1 'polypeptide(L)'
;MAQYSNALRDCQPSLLRQALGVSKALIHWLITPTCLLCLEPGQAPALDLCRGCEDDLPRTGRGCAICATPVAGPAIACDACLARRPAFDAVLAPYRYEFPLVELVHRLKYGGQVAIARILGTPLARRIAERGPPAVDALIPVPLHAAREVKRGYNQAGEIARFAGEILLLPVARNFATRLRATEEQAALPAIVRRINVSGAFAVRDVELPAAVAIVDDVLTTGSTADALARELKRAGCRRVEVWAVARAARAPDAAGYETR
;
A
#
# COMPACT_ATOMS: atom_id res chain seq x y z
N MET A 1 -32.88 -55.89 -29.56
CA MET A 1 -33.43 -56.05 -28.21
C MET A 1 -32.45 -55.39 -27.24
N ALA A 2 -32.58 -54.08 -26.93
CA ALA A 2 -33.55 -53.53 -25.97
C ALA A 2 -33.21 -54.07 -24.55
N GLN A 3 -33.12 -53.32 -23.44
CA GLN A 3 -33.74 -52.05 -23.03
C GLN A 3 -33.38 -51.83 -21.52
N TYR A 4 -33.54 -50.59 -21.01
CA TYR A 4 -33.56 -50.14 -19.59
C TYR A 4 -32.22 -50.02 -18.82
N SER A 5 -31.75 -48.87 -18.30
CA SER A 5 -32.32 -47.67 -17.62
C SER A 5 -32.49 -47.81 -16.10
N ASN A 6 -31.90 -46.82 -15.40
CA ASN A 6 -32.21 -46.26 -14.07
C ASN A 6 -32.13 -47.13 -12.82
N ALA A 7 -31.24 -46.73 -11.89
CA ALA A 7 -31.64 -46.05 -10.64
C ALA A 7 -30.47 -45.99 -9.65
N LEU A 8 -29.67 -44.93 -9.69
CA LEU A 8 -28.94 -44.43 -8.51
C LEU A 8 -28.91 -42.89 -8.59
N ARG A 9 -30.11 -42.30 -8.53
CA ARG A 9 -30.34 -40.97 -7.96
C ARG A 9 -30.81 -41.18 -6.52
N ASP A 10 -30.55 -40.17 -5.71
CA ASP A 10 -30.98 -39.98 -4.32
C ASP A 10 -30.00 -40.44 -3.24
N CYS A 11 -29.05 -39.55 -2.93
CA CYS A 11 -28.68 -39.31 -1.54
C CYS A 11 -28.29 -37.83 -1.37
N GLN A 12 -29.24 -37.03 -0.88
CA GLN A 12 -28.93 -35.72 -0.30
C GLN A 12 -28.09 -35.92 0.97
N PRO A 13 -27.17 -34.98 1.26
CA PRO A 13 -26.97 -34.58 2.65
C PRO A 13 -27.22 -33.07 2.76
N SER A 14 -28.48 -32.71 2.97
CA SER A 14 -28.96 -31.37 3.31
C SER A 14 -28.87 -31.04 4.81
N LEU A 15 -28.08 -31.78 5.60
CA LEU A 15 -28.01 -31.61 7.06
C LEU A 15 -26.59 -31.74 7.64
N LEU A 16 -25.56 -31.21 6.96
CA LEU A 16 -24.19 -31.13 7.50
C LEU A 16 -23.49 -29.80 7.18
N ARG A 17 -24.26 -28.70 7.09
CA ARG A 17 -23.75 -27.31 6.98
C ARG A 17 -24.32 -26.35 8.03
N GLN A 18 -24.81 -26.86 9.18
CA GLN A 18 -25.38 -26.02 10.25
C GLN A 18 -24.74 -26.20 11.63
N ALA A 19 -23.48 -26.64 11.71
CA ALA A 19 -22.72 -26.56 12.95
C ALA A 19 -21.34 -25.94 12.67
N LEU A 20 -20.93 -25.01 13.54
CA LEU A 20 -19.73 -24.15 13.49
C LEU A 20 -19.91 -22.77 12.81
N GLY A 21 -21.04 -22.12 13.07
CA GLY A 21 -21.14 -20.66 12.97
C GLY A 21 -20.65 -19.98 14.24
N VAL A 22 -19.39 -20.17 14.63
CA VAL A 22 -18.80 -19.28 15.66
C VAL A 22 -18.64 -17.92 14.99
N SER A 23 -19.33 -16.89 15.49
CA SER A 23 -19.24 -15.56 14.88
C SER A 23 -17.77 -15.15 14.84
N LYS A 24 -17.32 -14.56 13.72
CA LYS A 24 -15.95 -14.06 13.57
C LYS A 24 -15.56 -13.13 14.74
N ALA A 25 -16.55 -12.46 15.32
CA ALA A 25 -16.41 -11.67 16.54
C ALA A 25 -16.04 -12.51 17.78
N LEU A 26 -16.66 -13.68 17.99
CA LEU A 26 -16.33 -14.59 19.09
C LEU A 26 -14.90 -15.14 18.98
N ILE A 27 -14.43 -15.44 17.76
CA ILE A 27 -13.07 -15.94 17.52
C ILE A 27 -12.02 -14.86 17.84
N HIS A 28 -12.25 -13.61 17.44
CA HIS A 28 -11.37 -12.49 17.81
C HIS A 28 -11.41 -12.17 19.31
N TRP A 29 -12.49 -12.51 20.01
CA TRP A 29 -12.60 -12.34 21.46
C TRP A 29 -11.83 -13.40 22.25
N LEU A 30 -11.71 -14.62 21.68
CA LEU A 30 -11.00 -15.74 22.30
C LEU A 30 -9.49 -15.76 22.01
N ILE A 31 -9.03 -15.08 20.95
CA ILE A 31 -7.61 -14.99 20.58
C ILE A 31 -7.16 -13.54 20.75
N THR A 32 -6.51 -13.24 21.87
CA THR A 32 -5.86 -11.95 22.07
C THR A 32 -4.82 -11.75 20.97
N PRO A 33 -4.90 -10.69 20.15
CA PRO A 33 -3.87 -10.41 19.15
C PRO A 33 -2.52 -10.32 19.85
N THR A 34 -1.47 -10.84 19.23
CA THR A 34 -0.13 -10.86 19.83
C THR A 34 0.76 -9.97 18.98
N CYS A 35 1.47 -9.03 19.61
CA CYS A 35 2.33 -8.10 18.87
C CYS A 35 3.43 -8.86 18.13
N LEU A 36 3.50 -8.66 16.81
CA LEU A 36 4.50 -9.31 15.95
C LEU A 36 5.94 -8.86 16.24
N LEU A 37 6.13 -7.73 16.93
CA LEU A 37 7.44 -7.16 17.22
C LEU A 37 7.98 -7.55 18.60
N CYS A 38 7.15 -7.47 19.65
CA CYS A 38 7.60 -7.72 21.03
C CYS A 38 6.88 -8.86 21.75
N LEU A 39 5.90 -9.52 21.12
CA LEU A 39 5.10 -10.62 21.67
C LEU A 39 4.17 -10.25 22.85
N GLU A 40 4.13 -8.98 23.25
CA GLU A 40 3.12 -8.46 24.19
C GLU A 40 1.71 -8.44 23.58
N PRO A 41 0.64 -8.30 24.39
CA PRO A 41 -0.72 -8.14 23.88
C PRO A 41 -0.83 -7.02 22.84
N GLY A 42 -1.41 -7.35 21.69
CA GLY A 42 -1.74 -6.44 20.60
C GLY A 42 -2.94 -5.54 20.93
N GLN A 43 -3.41 -4.80 19.93
CA GLN A 43 -4.53 -3.88 20.10
C GLN A 43 -5.86 -4.50 19.67
N ALA A 44 -6.91 -4.20 20.42
CA ALA A 44 -8.28 -4.54 20.03
C ALA A 44 -8.72 -3.78 18.75
N PRO A 45 -9.66 -4.33 17.96
CA PRO A 45 -10.25 -5.65 18.13
C PRO A 45 -9.37 -6.80 17.64
N ALA A 46 -8.40 -6.56 16.76
CA ALA A 46 -7.60 -7.62 16.14
C ALA A 46 -6.36 -7.08 15.40
N LEU A 47 -5.52 -6.29 16.07
CA LEU A 47 -4.28 -5.75 15.51
C LEU A 47 -3.07 -6.36 16.23
N ASP A 48 -2.27 -7.14 15.51
CA ASP A 48 -1.05 -7.81 15.98
C ASP A 48 0.14 -6.83 16.14
N LEU A 49 -0.14 -5.65 16.68
CA LEU A 49 0.81 -4.59 17.01
C LEU A 49 0.36 -3.93 18.31
N CYS A 50 1.17 -3.97 19.36
CA CYS A 50 0.85 -3.29 20.62
C CYS A 50 1.03 -1.76 20.46
N ARG A 51 0.46 -0.99 21.39
CA ARG A 51 0.53 0.48 21.35
C ARG A 51 1.98 0.99 21.41
N GLY A 52 2.81 0.41 22.27
CA GLY A 52 4.23 0.80 22.41
C GLY A 52 5.00 0.62 21.11
N CYS A 53 4.89 -0.56 20.49
CA CYS A 53 5.52 -0.81 19.19
C CYS A 53 4.97 0.05 18.04
N GLU A 54 3.69 0.44 18.08
CA GLU A 54 3.13 1.41 17.12
C GLU A 54 3.71 2.82 17.35
N ASP A 55 3.87 3.23 18.61
CA ASP A 55 4.41 4.53 18.97
C ASP A 55 5.90 4.67 18.61
N ASP A 56 6.65 3.57 18.73
CA ASP A 56 8.07 3.44 18.36
C ASP A 56 8.33 3.37 16.84
N LEU A 57 7.29 3.27 16.00
CA LEU A 57 7.48 3.30 14.54
C LEU A 57 8.16 4.62 14.13
N PRO A 58 9.19 4.57 13.25
CA PRO A 58 10.05 5.72 12.98
C PRO A 58 9.29 6.81 12.22
N ARG A 59 8.73 7.79 12.93
CA ARG A 59 7.87 8.82 12.34
C ARG A 59 8.64 9.75 11.40
N THR A 60 8.01 10.17 10.31
CA THR A 60 8.53 11.29 9.52
C THR A 60 8.30 12.60 10.27
N GLY A 61 9.32 13.47 10.25
CA GLY A 61 9.18 14.84 10.70
C GLY A 61 8.63 15.74 9.59
N ARG A 62 8.89 17.04 9.69
CA ARG A 62 8.58 18.02 8.64
C ARG A 62 9.29 17.63 7.34
N GLY A 63 8.55 17.66 6.23
CA GLY A 63 9.05 17.34 4.91
C GLY A 63 8.45 18.22 3.83
N CYS A 64 8.97 18.07 2.61
CA CYS A 64 8.48 18.69 1.39
C CYS A 64 6.98 18.44 1.25
N ALA A 65 6.19 19.50 1.07
CA ALA A 65 4.73 19.44 0.93
C ALA A 65 4.26 18.60 -0.27
N ILE A 66 5.15 18.36 -1.25
CA ILE A 66 4.84 17.59 -2.46
C ILE A 66 5.24 16.13 -2.31
N CYS A 67 6.49 15.83 -1.93
CA CYS A 67 7.00 14.45 -1.92
C CYS A 67 7.33 13.88 -0.54
N ALA A 68 7.10 14.64 0.53
CA ALA A 68 7.44 14.28 1.91
C ALA A 68 8.94 14.05 2.18
N THR A 69 9.84 14.64 1.38
CA THR A 69 11.31 14.53 1.63
C THR A 69 11.65 15.40 2.80
N PRO A 70 12.42 14.92 3.81
CA PRO A 70 12.94 15.81 4.83
C PRO A 70 13.56 17.05 4.19
N VAL A 71 13.18 18.23 4.67
CA VAL A 71 13.70 19.52 4.22
C VAL A 71 14.25 20.26 5.42
N ALA A 72 15.40 20.90 5.25
CA ALA A 72 16.02 21.70 6.29
C ALA A 72 15.34 23.08 6.40
N GLY A 73 15.34 23.63 7.62
CA GLY A 73 14.89 25.00 7.87
C GLY A 73 13.42 25.26 7.51
N PRO A 74 13.07 26.46 6.99
CA PRO A 74 11.69 26.85 6.71
C PRO A 74 11.17 26.38 5.33
N ALA A 75 11.99 25.72 4.51
CA ALA A 75 11.62 25.34 3.14
C ALA A 75 10.34 24.49 3.08
N ILE A 76 9.44 24.79 2.14
CA ILE A 76 8.16 24.08 1.97
C ILE A 76 8.29 22.95 0.94
N ALA A 77 9.19 23.09 -0.04
CA ALA A 77 9.47 22.08 -1.07
C ALA A 77 10.97 21.79 -1.14
N CYS A 78 11.34 20.59 -1.56
CA CYS A 78 12.74 20.23 -1.81
C CYS A 78 13.18 20.60 -3.23
N ASP A 79 14.49 20.74 -3.43
CA ASP A 79 15.08 21.17 -4.71
C ASP A 79 14.65 20.29 -5.89
N ALA A 80 14.55 18.98 -5.67
CA ALA A 80 14.11 18.06 -6.72
C ALA A 80 12.66 18.32 -7.16
N CYS A 81 11.76 18.72 -6.25
CA CYS A 81 10.38 19.05 -6.58
C CYS A 81 10.25 20.46 -7.19
N LEU A 82 11.13 21.38 -6.81
CA LEU A 82 11.21 22.72 -7.41
C LEU A 82 11.74 22.62 -8.86
N ALA A 83 12.79 21.85 -9.08
CA ALA A 83 13.39 21.64 -10.39
C ALA A 83 12.46 20.86 -11.33
N ARG A 84 11.75 19.86 -10.80
CA ARG A 84 10.76 19.11 -11.58
C ARG A 84 9.60 18.66 -10.71
N ARG A 85 8.48 19.34 -10.85
CA ARG A 85 7.24 18.98 -10.17
C ARG A 85 6.76 17.59 -10.66
N PRO A 86 6.49 16.64 -9.74
CA PRO A 86 5.87 15.38 -10.09
C PRO A 86 4.40 15.58 -10.49
N ALA A 87 3.80 14.57 -11.11
CA ALA A 87 2.39 14.62 -11.53
C ALA A 87 1.41 14.45 -10.37
N PHE A 88 1.80 13.77 -9.29
CA PHE A 88 1.01 13.75 -8.05
C PHE A 88 1.08 15.09 -7.32
N ASP A 89 0.04 15.38 -6.55
CA ASP A 89 -0.14 16.66 -5.86
C ASP A 89 0.50 16.70 -4.48
N ALA A 90 0.46 15.58 -3.75
CA ALA A 90 1.06 15.45 -2.42
C ALA A 90 1.38 13.99 -2.07
N VAL A 91 2.32 13.81 -1.15
CA VAL A 91 2.65 12.53 -0.53
C VAL A 91 2.32 12.58 0.95
N LEU A 92 1.58 11.58 1.42
CA LEU A 92 1.42 11.26 2.83
C LEU A 92 2.19 9.97 3.12
N ALA A 93 3.32 10.12 3.81
CA ALA A 93 4.14 8.99 4.27
C ALA A 93 4.52 9.23 5.73
N PRO A 94 3.74 8.71 6.70
CA PRO A 94 3.89 9.06 8.11
C PRO A 94 5.14 8.46 8.77
N TYR A 95 5.81 7.51 8.10
CA TYR A 95 6.97 6.83 8.64
C TYR A 95 8.19 6.87 7.71
N ARG A 96 9.38 6.77 8.28
CA ARG A 96 10.64 6.57 7.58
C ARG A 96 10.83 5.08 7.33
N TYR A 97 11.47 4.72 6.24
CA TYR A 97 11.78 3.33 5.93
C TYR A 97 13.02 2.87 6.71
N GLU A 98 12.83 2.70 8.01
CA GLU A 98 13.83 2.29 9.00
C GLU A 98 13.28 1.10 9.83
N PHE A 99 14.12 0.46 10.63
CA PHE A 99 13.65 -0.55 11.58
C PHE A 99 12.60 0.06 12.54
N PRO A 100 11.52 -0.66 12.90
CA PRO A 100 11.16 -2.02 12.52
C PRO A 100 10.33 -2.14 11.22
N LEU A 101 10.00 -1.02 10.55
CA LEU A 101 9.16 -1.04 9.34
C LEU A 101 9.80 -1.77 8.16
N VAL A 102 11.13 -1.68 8.01
CA VAL A 102 11.85 -2.44 6.97
C VAL A 102 11.54 -3.93 7.07
N GLU A 103 11.55 -4.48 8.29
CA GLU A 103 11.29 -5.90 8.53
C GLU A 103 9.83 -6.27 8.25
N LEU A 104 8.88 -5.45 8.71
CA LEU A 104 7.46 -5.66 8.45
C LEU A 104 7.15 -5.64 6.94
N VAL A 105 7.68 -4.65 6.21
CA VAL A 105 7.52 -4.56 4.75
C VAL A 105 8.18 -5.75 4.06
N HIS A 106 9.36 -6.16 4.50
CA HIS A 106 10.07 -7.31 3.93
C HIS A 106 9.27 -8.61 4.11
N ARG A 107 8.77 -8.89 5.32
CA ARG A 107 7.90 -10.04 5.60
C ARG A 107 6.61 -10.00 4.78
N LEU A 108 6.04 -8.82 4.56
CA LEU A 108 4.88 -8.66 3.69
C LEU A 108 5.21 -8.84 2.21
N LYS A 109 6.42 -8.54 1.73
CA LYS A 109 6.78 -8.70 0.30
C LYS A 109 7.26 -10.09 -0.06
N TYR A 110 7.96 -10.76 0.85
CA TYR A 110 8.71 -11.98 0.56
C TYR A 110 8.38 -13.13 1.52
N GLY A 111 7.86 -12.84 2.71
CA GLY A 111 7.50 -13.86 3.70
C GLY A 111 6.10 -14.43 3.57
N GLY A 112 5.28 -13.94 2.62
CA GLY A 112 3.90 -14.39 2.44
C GLY A 112 2.93 -14.00 3.57
N GLN A 113 3.37 -13.15 4.51
CA GLN A 113 2.62 -12.81 5.72
C GLN A 113 1.59 -11.69 5.46
N VAL A 114 0.53 -12.01 4.73
CA VAL A 114 -0.53 -11.06 4.34
C VAL A 114 -1.15 -10.32 5.53
N ALA A 115 -1.22 -10.97 6.71
CA ALA A 115 -1.73 -10.37 7.94
C ALA A 115 -0.98 -9.08 8.34
N ILE A 116 0.30 -8.93 7.96
CA ILE A 116 1.08 -7.72 8.20
C ILE A 116 0.49 -6.49 7.49
N ALA A 117 -0.26 -6.68 6.40
CA ALA A 117 -0.95 -5.56 5.76
C ALA A 117 -1.90 -4.84 6.73
N ARG A 118 -2.43 -5.51 7.76
CA ARG A 118 -3.21 -4.87 8.84
C ARG A 118 -2.33 -4.01 9.73
N ILE A 119 -1.18 -4.55 10.14
CA ILE A 119 -0.15 -3.87 10.94
C ILE A 119 0.35 -2.61 10.24
N LEU A 120 0.38 -2.57 8.91
CA LEU A 120 0.83 -1.40 8.15
C LEU A 120 -0.31 -0.45 7.75
N GLY A 121 -1.43 -1.00 7.27
CA GLY A 121 -2.57 -0.22 6.77
C GLY A 121 -3.35 0.48 7.89
N THR A 122 -3.48 -0.14 9.07
CA THR A 122 -4.19 0.45 10.20
C THR A 122 -3.49 1.70 10.75
N PRO A 123 -2.19 1.67 11.10
CA PRO A 123 -1.48 2.88 11.51
C PRO A 123 -1.42 3.93 10.40
N LEU A 124 -1.24 3.53 9.13
CA LEU A 124 -1.29 4.47 8.00
C LEU A 124 -2.61 5.25 7.97
N ALA A 125 -3.74 4.56 8.05
CA ALA A 125 -5.07 5.19 8.06
C ALA A 125 -5.28 6.10 9.25
N ARG A 126 -4.89 5.68 10.46
CA ARG A 126 -4.97 6.53 11.67
C ARG A 126 -4.23 7.84 11.48
N ARG A 127 -3.01 7.80 10.92
CA ARG A 127 -2.20 9.01 10.64
C ARG A 127 -2.78 9.91 9.57
N ILE A 128 -3.48 9.35 8.60
CA ILE A 128 -4.20 10.14 7.60
C ILE A 128 -5.38 10.83 8.27
N ALA A 129 -6.17 10.10 9.08
CA ALA A 129 -7.32 10.64 9.80
C ALA A 129 -6.95 11.73 10.83
N GLU A 130 -5.78 11.64 11.47
CA GLU A 130 -5.24 12.69 12.36
C GLU A 130 -5.12 14.07 11.67
N ARG A 131 -5.04 14.10 10.34
CA ARG A 131 -4.95 15.34 9.54
C ARG A 131 -6.32 15.91 9.17
N GLY A 132 -7.40 15.22 9.52
CA GLY A 132 -8.76 15.53 9.12
C GLY A 132 -9.30 14.59 8.04
N PRO A 133 -10.53 14.83 7.55
CA PRO A 133 -11.14 14.04 6.51
C PRO A 133 -10.27 13.98 5.24
N PRO A 134 -10.07 12.81 4.63
CA PRO A 134 -9.32 12.71 3.39
C PRO A 134 -9.95 13.55 2.27
N ALA A 135 -9.11 14.27 1.53
CA ALA A 135 -9.53 15.05 0.36
C ALA A 135 -9.46 14.23 -0.95
N VAL A 136 -9.81 12.94 -0.86
CA VAL A 136 -9.84 11.97 -1.97
C VAL A 136 -11.09 11.10 -1.87
N ASP A 137 -11.56 10.61 -3.01
CA ASP A 137 -12.82 9.88 -3.15
C ASP A 137 -12.60 8.35 -3.21
N ALA A 138 -11.39 7.91 -3.58
CA ALA A 138 -11.05 6.49 -3.69
C ALA A 138 -9.55 6.21 -3.52
N LEU A 139 -9.24 4.97 -3.14
CA LEU A 139 -7.88 4.44 -3.07
C LEU A 139 -7.57 3.58 -4.29
N ILE A 140 -6.44 3.85 -4.94
CA ILE A 140 -5.92 3.06 -6.06
C ILE A 140 -4.61 2.44 -5.62
N PRO A 141 -4.55 1.13 -5.30
CA PRO A 141 -3.28 0.50 -4.97
C PRO A 141 -2.37 0.47 -6.20
N VAL A 142 -1.07 0.70 -6.02
CA VAL A 142 -0.09 0.55 -7.11
C VAL A 142 -0.19 -0.88 -7.67
N PRO A 143 -0.46 -1.06 -8.98
CA PRO A 143 -0.63 -2.39 -9.53
C PRO A 143 0.72 -3.10 -9.62
N LEU A 144 0.72 -4.39 -9.29
CA LEU A 144 1.82 -5.29 -9.59
C LEU A 144 1.73 -5.73 -11.05
N HIS A 145 2.87 -6.13 -11.61
CA HIS A 145 2.87 -6.86 -12.87
C HIS A 145 2.26 -8.25 -12.64
N ALA A 146 1.46 -8.76 -13.57
CA ALA A 146 0.73 -10.03 -13.42
C ALA A 146 1.63 -11.20 -12.98
N ALA A 147 2.83 -11.33 -13.58
CA ALA A 147 3.78 -12.37 -13.18
C ALA A 147 4.23 -12.28 -11.70
N ARG A 148 4.35 -11.06 -11.14
CA ARG A 148 4.67 -10.86 -9.72
C ARG A 148 3.49 -11.15 -8.82
N GLU A 149 2.29 -10.77 -9.26
CA GLU A 149 1.07 -11.05 -8.51
C GLU A 149 0.84 -12.57 -8.40
N VAL A 150 1.04 -13.32 -9.48
CA VAL A 150 1.02 -14.80 -9.47
C VAL A 150 2.10 -15.36 -8.54
N LYS A 151 3.35 -14.91 -8.64
CA LYS A 151 4.45 -15.39 -7.81
C LYS A 151 4.23 -15.11 -6.31
N ARG A 152 3.69 -13.93 -5.98
CA ARG A 152 3.49 -13.47 -4.60
C ARG A 152 2.16 -13.95 -4.01
N GLY A 153 1.16 -14.24 -4.85
CA GLY A 153 -0.20 -14.62 -4.45
C GLY A 153 -1.11 -13.44 -4.04
N TYR A 154 -0.56 -12.23 -3.92
CA TYR A 154 -1.30 -11.02 -3.55
C TYR A 154 -0.55 -9.74 -3.95
N ASN A 155 -1.29 -8.62 -4.02
CA ASN A 155 -0.74 -7.27 -4.13
C ASN A 155 -0.64 -6.62 -2.74
N GLN A 156 0.58 -6.41 -2.24
CA GLN A 156 0.81 -5.83 -0.91
C GLN A 156 0.21 -4.43 -0.77
N ALA A 157 0.31 -3.60 -1.81
CA ALA A 157 -0.31 -2.28 -1.82
C ALA A 157 -1.84 -2.40 -1.79
N GLY A 158 -2.39 -3.40 -2.46
CA GLY A 158 -3.81 -3.74 -2.42
C GLY A 158 -4.30 -4.11 -1.01
N GLU A 159 -3.54 -4.94 -0.29
CA GLU A 159 -3.91 -5.36 1.06
C GLU A 159 -3.76 -4.23 2.09
N ILE A 160 -2.73 -3.39 1.97
CA ILE A 160 -2.59 -2.17 2.77
C ILE A 160 -3.77 -1.23 2.49
N ALA A 161 -4.10 -0.99 1.22
CA ALA A 161 -5.21 -0.15 0.81
C ALA A 161 -6.56 -0.67 1.33
N ARG A 162 -6.75 -2.00 1.38
CA ARG A 162 -7.98 -2.60 1.92
C ARG A 162 -8.19 -2.22 3.38
N PHE A 163 -7.20 -2.45 4.24
CA PHE A 163 -7.31 -2.08 5.65
C PHE A 163 -7.39 -0.56 5.86
N ALA A 164 -6.69 0.23 5.04
CA ALA A 164 -6.78 1.68 5.13
C ALA A 164 -8.16 2.21 4.70
N GLY A 165 -8.71 1.68 3.62
CA GLY A 165 -10.04 2.03 3.11
C GLY A 165 -11.17 1.64 4.05
N GLU A 166 -11.07 0.50 4.73
CA GLU A 166 -12.01 0.07 5.78
C GLU A 166 -12.09 1.09 6.93
N ILE A 167 -10.95 1.65 7.36
CA ILE A 167 -10.88 2.62 8.47
C ILE A 167 -11.29 4.02 8.03
N LEU A 168 -10.86 4.43 6.83
CA LEU A 168 -11.14 5.77 6.28
C LEU A 168 -12.49 5.87 5.58
N LEU A 169 -13.23 4.75 5.48
CA LEU A 169 -14.48 4.62 4.74
C LEU A 169 -14.34 5.02 3.26
N LEU A 170 -13.23 4.64 2.64
CA LEU A 170 -12.92 4.92 1.24
C LEU A 170 -12.96 3.64 0.39
N PRO A 171 -13.60 3.68 -0.79
CA PRO A 171 -13.59 2.54 -1.71
C PRO A 171 -12.17 2.28 -2.23
N VAL A 172 -11.83 1.00 -2.39
CA VAL A 172 -10.53 0.56 -2.93
C VAL A 172 -10.72 0.05 -4.35
N ALA A 173 -10.32 0.86 -5.33
CA ALA A 173 -10.43 0.57 -6.74
C ALA A 173 -9.19 -0.18 -7.26
N ARG A 174 -9.18 -1.51 -7.12
CA ARG A 174 -8.06 -2.37 -7.54
C ARG A 174 -7.90 -2.50 -9.06
N ASN A 175 -8.94 -2.15 -9.81
CA ASN A 175 -9.04 -2.41 -11.25
C ASN A 175 -8.93 -1.15 -12.11
N PHE A 176 -8.72 0.04 -11.55
CA PHE A 176 -8.61 1.27 -12.36
C PHE A 176 -7.31 1.38 -13.14
N ALA A 177 -6.23 0.78 -12.64
CA ALA A 177 -4.94 0.78 -13.29
C ALA A 177 -4.34 -0.62 -13.34
N THR A 178 -3.65 -0.92 -14.43
CA THR A 178 -2.88 -2.16 -14.62
C THR A 178 -1.43 -1.84 -14.90
N ARG A 179 -0.53 -2.74 -14.51
CA ARG A 179 0.90 -2.62 -14.84
C ARG A 179 1.23 -3.49 -16.03
N LEU A 180 1.57 -2.86 -17.16
CA LEU A 180 1.84 -3.53 -18.43
C LEU A 180 3.25 -4.11 -18.51
N ARG A 181 4.22 -3.49 -17.83
CA ARG A 181 5.64 -3.88 -17.92
C ARG A 181 6.17 -4.37 -16.59
N ALA A 182 6.86 -5.52 -16.62
CA ALA A 182 7.67 -5.97 -15.50
C ALA A 182 8.91 -5.08 -15.41
N THR A 183 8.93 -4.13 -14.47
CA THR A 183 10.15 -3.37 -14.17
C THR A 183 10.86 -4.03 -13.01
N GLU A 184 12.08 -4.54 -13.19
CA GLU A 184 12.83 -5.15 -12.09
C GLU A 184 13.03 -4.16 -10.93
N GLU A 185 12.74 -4.60 -9.70
CA GLU A 185 13.19 -3.92 -8.47
C GLU A 185 14.68 -4.21 -8.29
N GLN A 186 15.53 -3.81 -9.24
CA GLN A 186 16.96 -3.86 -8.99
C GLN A 186 17.31 -2.68 -8.08
N ALA A 187 17.47 -2.96 -6.79
CA ALA A 187 17.89 -1.99 -5.77
C ALA A 187 19.22 -1.28 -6.13
N ALA A 188 20.00 -1.86 -7.03
CA ALA A 188 21.27 -1.34 -7.52
C ALA A 188 21.18 -0.38 -8.72
N LEU A 189 19.99 -0.15 -9.31
CA LEU A 189 19.91 0.73 -10.49
C LEU A 189 19.90 2.22 -10.11
N PRO A 190 20.70 3.05 -10.82
CA PRO A 190 20.68 4.51 -10.65
C PRO A 190 19.28 5.08 -10.79
N ALA A 191 18.99 6.16 -10.05
CA ALA A 191 17.66 6.80 -10.05
C ALA A 191 17.18 7.21 -11.46
N ILE A 192 18.10 7.50 -12.38
CA ILE A 192 17.82 7.82 -13.79
C ILE A 192 17.27 6.59 -14.53
N VAL A 193 17.87 5.42 -14.37
CA VAL A 193 17.42 4.16 -14.99
C VAL A 193 16.05 3.76 -14.43
N ARG A 194 15.84 3.93 -13.12
CA ARG A 194 14.53 3.73 -12.49
C ARG A 194 13.45 4.64 -13.06
N ARG A 195 13.78 5.84 -13.55
CA ARG A 195 12.82 6.78 -14.15
C ARG A 195 12.44 6.40 -15.58
N ILE A 196 13.40 5.94 -16.39
CA ILE A 196 13.16 5.51 -17.77
C ILE A 196 12.31 4.24 -17.80
N ASN A 197 12.58 3.30 -16.88
CA ASN A 197 11.90 2.00 -16.85
C ASN A 197 10.39 2.07 -16.56
N VAL A 198 9.89 3.16 -15.99
CA VAL A 198 8.47 3.28 -15.59
C VAL A 198 7.62 4.02 -16.65
N SER A 199 8.23 4.63 -17.67
CA SER A 199 7.45 5.27 -18.75
C SER A 199 6.64 4.24 -19.53
N GLY A 200 5.32 4.46 -19.67
CA GLY A 200 4.41 3.50 -20.29
C GLY A 200 4.25 2.18 -19.53
N ALA A 201 4.62 2.15 -18.24
CA ALA A 201 4.48 0.94 -17.42
C ALA A 201 3.06 0.71 -16.92
N PHE A 202 2.20 1.73 -16.99
CA PHE A 202 0.82 1.69 -16.50
C PHE A 202 -0.16 2.02 -17.61
N ALA A 203 -1.32 1.37 -17.56
CA ALA A 203 -2.51 1.75 -18.30
C ALA A 203 -3.66 1.97 -17.31
N VAL A 204 -4.50 2.94 -17.62
CA VAL A 204 -5.72 3.23 -16.87
C VAL A 204 -6.89 2.77 -17.74
N ARG A 205 -7.87 2.12 -17.12
CA ARG A 205 -9.06 1.65 -17.85
C ARG A 205 -9.87 2.84 -18.34
N ASP A 206 -10.53 2.63 -19.48
CA ASP A 206 -11.50 3.58 -20.02
C ASP A 206 -12.81 3.50 -19.21
N VAL A 207 -12.79 4.15 -18.04
CA VAL A 207 -13.92 4.26 -17.10
C VAL A 207 -13.89 5.66 -16.50
N GLU A 208 -15.05 6.14 -16.05
CA GLU A 208 -15.11 7.39 -15.30
C GLU A 208 -14.36 7.23 -13.98
N LEU A 209 -13.30 8.04 -13.81
CA LEU A 209 -12.50 8.05 -12.59
C LEU A 209 -13.04 9.08 -11.59
N PRO A 210 -12.89 8.84 -10.29
CA PRO A 210 -13.14 9.86 -9.29
C PRO A 210 -12.25 11.09 -9.51
N ALA A 211 -12.77 12.25 -9.11
CA ALA A 211 -12.08 13.51 -9.31
C ALA A 211 -10.79 13.61 -8.49
N ALA A 212 -10.78 13.04 -7.28
CA ALA A 212 -9.63 12.98 -6.41
C ALA A 212 -9.36 11.54 -5.96
N VAL A 213 -8.12 11.07 -6.12
CA VAL A 213 -7.75 9.70 -5.73
C VAL A 213 -6.44 9.69 -4.96
N ALA A 214 -6.25 8.69 -4.10
CA ALA A 214 -4.96 8.40 -3.47
C ALA A 214 -4.37 7.11 -4.02
N ILE A 215 -3.16 7.21 -4.58
CA ILE A 215 -2.34 6.04 -4.92
C ILE A 215 -1.81 5.45 -3.61
N VAL A 216 -2.03 4.16 -3.36
CA VAL A 216 -1.50 3.48 -2.16
C VAL A 216 -0.30 2.61 -2.51
N ASP A 217 0.79 2.72 -1.73
CA ASP A 217 1.99 1.90 -1.86
C ASP A 217 2.54 1.49 -0.49
N ASP A 218 3.43 0.49 -0.44
CA ASP A 218 4.10 0.12 0.80
C ASP A 218 5.23 1.10 1.15
N VAL A 219 6.13 1.39 0.21
CA VAL A 219 7.29 2.26 0.44
C VAL A 219 7.52 3.19 -0.74
N LEU A 220 7.51 4.50 -0.48
CA LEU A 220 7.88 5.50 -1.46
C LEU A 220 9.39 5.76 -1.44
N THR A 221 10.07 5.37 -2.53
CA THR A 221 11.50 5.64 -2.73
C THR A 221 11.73 6.95 -3.51
N THR A 222 12.06 6.85 -4.80
CA THR A 222 12.22 8.02 -5.69
C THR A 222 10.90 8.66 -6.08
N GLY A 223 9.79 7.95 -5.89
CA GLY A 223 8.47 8.34 -6.35
C GLY A 223 8.24 8.15 -7.85
N SER A 224 9.16 7.54 -8.60
CA SER A 224 9.03 7.35 -10.05
C SER A 224 7.81 6.51 -10.43
N THR A 225 7.53 5.45 -9.68
CA THR A 225 6.33 4.60 -9.83
C THR A 225 5.05 5.41 -9.67
N ALA A 226 4.92 6.13 -8.55
CA ALA A 226 3.76 6.94 -8.25
C ALA A 226 3.60 8.11 -9.24
N ASP A 227 4.70 8.74 -9.64
CA ASP A 227 4.72 9.83 -10.62
C ASP A 227 4.23 9.39 -12.01
N ALA A 228 4.60 8.18 -12.46
CA ALA A 228 4.10 7.63 -13.71
C ALA A 228 2.61 7.25 -13.63
N LEU A 229 2.19 6.56 -12.57
CA LEU A 229 0.78 6.22 -12.38
C LEU A 229 -0.10 7.47 -12.26
N ALA A 230 0.36 8.48 -11.51
CA ALA A 230 -0.34 9.75 -11.38
C ALA A 230 -0.49 10.48 -12.74
N ARG A 231 0.51 10.40 -13.62
CA ARG A 231 0.37 10.95 -15.00
C ARG A 231 -0.75 10.27 -15.76
N GLU A 232 -0.84 8.94 -15.74
CA GLU A 232 -1.89 8.25 -16.47
C GLU A 232 -3.28 8.53 -15.87
N LEU A 233 -3.39 8.58 -14.54
CA LEU A 233 -4.65 8.95 -13.87
C LEU A 233 -5.08 10.38 -14.22
N LYS A 234 -4.15 11.34 -14.25
CA LYS A 234 -4.45 12.73 -14.65
C LYS A 234 -4.84 12.84 -16.12
N ARG A 235 -4.21 12.07 -17.01
CA ARG A 235 -4.62 11.99 -18.43
C ARG A 235 -6.01 11.39 -18.61
N ALA A 236 -6.39 10.46 -17.75
CA ALA A 236 -7.71 9.85 -17.71
C ALA A 236 -8.76 10.69 -16.96
N GLY A 237 -8.42 11.92 -16.54
CA GLY A 237 -9.39 12.89 -16.00
C GLY A 237 -9.38 13.09 -14.47
N CYS A 238 -8.54 12.38 -13.71
CA CYS A 238 -8.38 12.69 -12.28
C CYS A 238 -7.81 14.10 -12.11
N ARG A 239 -8.49 14.96 -11.34
CA ARG A 239 -8.05 16.34 -11.07
C ARG A 239 -6.97 16.39 -9.99
N ARG A 240 -7.07 15.49 -9.00
CA ARG A 240 -6.17 15.43 -7.84
C ARG A 240 -5.70 14.01 -7.61
N VAL A 241 -4.39 13.85 -7.44
CA VAL A 241 -3.76 12.56 -7.15
C VAL A 241 -2.81 12.71 -5.97
N GLU A 242 -3.18 12.15 -4.83
CA GLU A 242 -2.26 11.99 -3.70
C GLU A 242 -1.53 10.63 -3.77
N VAL A 243 -0.45 10.51 -3.00
CA VAL A 243 0.25 9.24 -2.81
C VAL A 243 0.32 8.96 -1.31
N TRP A 244 -0.26 7.85 -0.89
CA TRP A 244 -0.22 7.37 0.48
C TRP A 244 0.69 6.16 0.54
N ALA A 245 1.81 6.30 1.24
CA ALA A 245 2.74 5.20 1.45
C ALA A 245 2.90 4.96 2.93
N VAL A 246 3.12 3.71 3.34
CA VAL A 246 3.41 3.42 4.74
C VAL A 246 4.70 4.12 5.16
N ALA A 247 5.74 3.98 4.35
CA ALA A 247 7.03 4.58 4.65
C ALA A 247 7.65 5.35 3.47
N ARG A 248 8.50 6.32 3.81
CA ARG A 248 9.37 7.03 2.88
C ARG A 248 10.80 6.57 3.06
N ALA A 249 11.43 6.08 2.00
CA ALA A 249 12.86 5.81 2.03
C ALA A 249 13.68 7.10 1.86
N ALA A 250 14.80 7.19 2.57
CA ALA A 250 15.76 8.28 2.37
C ALA A 250 16.18 8.31 0.90
N ARG A 251 16.20 9.51 0.33
CA ARG A 251 16.79 9.71 -0.99
C ARG A 251 18.30 9.70 -0.76
N ALA A 252 19.03 8.82 -1.42
CA ALA A 252 20.49 8.89 -1.39
C ALA A 252 20.88 10.34 -1.77
N PRO A 253 21.77 10.99 -1.00
CA PRO A 253 22.27 12.30 -1.41
C PRO A 253 22.83 12.16 -2.83
N ASP A 254 22.46 13.09 -3.71
CA ASP A 254 23.14 13.20 -4.99
C ASP A 254 24.64 13.33 -4.67
N ALA A 255 25.49 12.57 -5.35
CA ALA A 255 26.93 12.49 -5.10
C ALA A 255 27.68 13.78 -5.52
N ALA A 256 27.25 14.91 -5.00
CA ALA A 256 27.84 16.23 -5.17
C ALA A 256 27.97 16.85 -3.78
N GLY A 257 29.14 16.72 -3.16
CA GLY A 257 29.49 17.54 -2.00
C GLY A 257 30.02 16.84 -0.76
N TYR A 258 30.62 15.65 -0.85
CA TYR A 258 31.57 15.22 0.20
C TYR A 258 32.95 15.81 -0.14
N GLU A 259 33.14 17.09 0.15
CA GLU A 259 34.49 17.60 0.37
C GLU A 259 34.96 17.03 1.71
N THR A 260 35.94 16.14 1.61
CA THR A 260 36.74 15.65 2.72
C THR A 260 37.23 16.81 3.58
N ARG A 261 36.88 16.77 4.86
CA ARG A 261 37.67 17.36 5.94
C ARG A 261 38.03 16.27 6.92
#